data_AF-A0A1Q4HWF1-F1
#
_entry.id   AF-A0A1Q4HWF1-F1
#
_cell.length_a   1.000
_cell.length_b   1.000
_cell.length_c   1.000
_cell.angle_alpha   90.00
_cell.angle_beta   90.00
_cell.angle_gamma   90.00
#
_symmetry.space_group_name_H-M   'P 1'
#
loop_
_entity.id
_entity.type
_entity.pdbx_description
1 polymer ?
#
loop_
_entity_poly.entity_id
_entity_poly.type
_entity_poly.pdbx_seq_one_letter_code
_entity_poly.pdbx_strand_id
1 'polypeptide(L)'
;MNRVLYNVNEWDTAPAKFVSGGRKVRLDGYRRQPVSTVEVLGLNSTRVALLVVSPGADPAQAHAVMMTAAGPSNASTVEGLLMTSAAEADTPT
;
A
#
# COMPACT_ATOMS: atom_id res chain seq x y z
N MET A 1 18.85 -8.42 -4.82
CA MET A 1 18.70 -7.08 -5.41
C MET A 1 17.43 -6.45 -4.86
N ASN A 2 17.40 -5.17 -4.48
CA ASN A 2 16.15 -4.55 -4.01
C ASN A 2 15.24 -4.25 -5.19
N ARG A 3 13.95 -4.58 -5.06
CA ARG A 3 12.94 -4.33 -6.08
C ARG A 3 11.64 -3.86 -5.41
N VAL A 4 10.96 -2.94 -6.07
CA VAL A 4 9.59 -2.56 -5.76
C VAL A 4 8.72 -2.95 -6.96
N LEU A 5 7.62 -3.63 -6.69
CA LEU A 5 6.63 -4.01 -7.69
C LEU A 5 5.36 -3.20 -7.48
N TYR A 6 4.74 -2.80 -8.58
CA TYR A 6 3.54 -1.96 -8.58
C TYR A 6 2.67 -2.27 -9.79
N ASN A 7 1.41 -1.89 -9.75
CA ASN A 7 0.50 -2.05 -10.88
C ASN A 7 0.68 -0.91 -11.89
N VAL A 8 1.13 -1.24 -13.11
CA VAL A 8 1.34 -0.25 -14.20
C VAL A 8 0.06 0.35 -14.76
N ASN A 9 -1.10 -0.25 -14.47
CA ASN A 9 -2.39 0.29 -14.88
C ASN A 9 -2.94 1.32 -13.88
N GLU A 10 -2.32 1.45 -12.70
CA GLU A 10 -2.77 2.33 -11.62
C GLU A 10 -1.77 3.46 -11.34
N TRP A 11 -0.47 3.15 -11.38
CA TRP A 11 0.57 4.11 -11.05
C TRP A 11 1.13 4.78 -12.30
N ASP A 12 1.42 6.07 -12.19
CA ASP A 12 2.09 6.84 -13.22
C ASP A 12 3.46 6.24 -13.61
N THR A 13 3.97 6.69 -14.76
CA THR A 13 5.26 6.24 -15.26
C THR A 13 6.37 6.58 -14.27
N ALA A 14 6.98 5.54 -13.70
CA ALA A 14 8.06 5.66 -12.74
C ALA A 14 9.44 5.39 -13.40
N PRO A 15 10.54 5.96 -12.88
CA PRO A 15 11.88 5.66 -13.39
C PRO A 15 12.22 4.19 -13.15
N ALA A 16 12.91 3.53 -14.08
CA ALA A 16 13.25 2.11 -13.93
C ALA A 16 14.07 1.79 -12.66
N LYS A 17 14.85 2.76 -12.16
CA LYS A 17 15.70 2.62 -10.97
C LYS A 17 15.83 3.95 -10.23
N PHE A 18 15.95 3.90 -8.91
CA PHE A 18 16.31 5.05 -8.08
C PHE A 18 17.27 4.63 -6.96
N VAL A 19 17.90 5.61 -6.30
CA VAL A 19 18.80 5.38 -5.16
C VAL A 19 18.08 5.81 -3.89
N SER A 20 18.06 4.93 -2.90
CA SER A 20 17.56 5.23 -1.55
C SER A 20 18.45 4.57 -0.50
N GLY A 21 18.83 5.32 0.53
CA GLY A 21 19.74 4.83 1.59
C GLY A 21 21.07 4.27 1.05
N GLY A 22 21.62 4.88 -0.01
CA GLY A 22 22.85 4.41 -0.67
C GLY A 22 22.69 3.15 -1.51
N ARG A 23 21.47 2.63 -1.67
CA ARG A 23 21.18 1.37 -2.37
C ARG A 23 20.35 1.63 -3.61
N LYS A 24 20.71 0.97 -4.71
CA LYS A 24 19.95 1.01 -5.97
C LYS A 24 18.72 0.13 -5.86
N VAL A 25 17.55 0.73 -6.03
CA VAL A 25 16.24 0.06 -6.03
C VAL A 25 15.71 0.04 -7.46
N ARG A 26 15.23 -1.12 -7.89
CA ARG A 26 14.53 -1.27 -9.18
C ARG A 26 13.04 -1.09 -8.99
N LEU A 27 12.41 -0.35 -9.89
CA LEU A 27 10.96 -0.30 -10.02
C LEU A 27 10.57 -1.24 -11.16
N ASP A 28 9.78 -2.25 -10.85
CA ASP A 28 9.37 -3.28 -11.79
C ASP A 28 7.83 -3.29 -11.84
N GLY A 29 7.28 -2.65 -12.87
CA GLY A 29 5.85 -2.59 -13.08
C GLY A 29 5.27 -3.92 -13.57
N TYR A 30 4.11 -4.32 -13.04
CA TYR A 30 3.44 -5.56 -13.40
C TYR A 30 1.92 -5.38 -13.49
N ARG A 31 1.30 -5.80 -14.59
CA ARG A 31 -0.15 -5.61 -14.82
C ARG A 31 -1.07 -6.41 -13.88
N ARG A 32 -0.55 -7.47 -13.26
CA ARG A 32 -1.30 -8.40 -12.40
C ARG A 32 -1.10 -8.13 -10.90
N GLN A 33 -0.40 -7.06 -10.53
CA GLN A 33 -0.32 -6.67 -9.13
C GLN A 33 -1.70 -6.25 -8.62
N PRO A 34 -2.06 -6.56 -7.36
CA PRO A 34 -3.26 -6.00 -6.76
C PRO A 34 -3.22 -4.47 -6.83
N VAL A 35 -4.37 -3.87 -7.12
CA VAL A 35 -4.50 -2.40 -7.08
C VAL A 35 -4.29 -1.89 -5.67
N SER A 36 -3.83 -0.65 -5.56
CA SER A 36 -3.56 0.08 -4.33
C SER A 36 -2.56 -0.63 -3.43
N THR A 37 -1.63 -1.37 -4.03
CA THR A 37 -0.53 -2.01 -3.32
C THR A 37 0.81 -1.77 -3.99
N VAL A 38 1.86 -1.76 -3.16
CA VAL A 38 3.24 -1.86 -3.62
C VAL A 38 3.95 -2.98 -2.86
N GLU A 39 4.69 -3.82 -3.57
CA GLU A 39 5.45 -4.90 -2.93
C GLU A 39 6.93 -4.54 -2.90
N VAL A 40 7.55 -4.65 -1.73
CA VAL A 40 8.99 -4.45 -1.53
C VAL A 40 9.65 -5.81 -1.37
N LEU A 41 10.61 -6.10 -2.25
CA LEU A 41 11.49 -7.27 -2.17
C LEU A 41 12.88 -6.85 -1.68
N GLY A 42 13.23 -7.34 -0.50
CA GLY A 42 14.55 -7.19 0.10
C GLY A 42 15.59 -8.17 -0.46
N LEU A 43 16.85 -8.04 -0.02
CA LEU A 43 17.93 -8.93 -0.46
C LEU A 43 17.77 -10.38 -0.01
N ASN A 44 17.11 -10.60 1.13
CA ASN A 44 16.94 -11.92 1.73
C ASN A 44 15.67 -12.61 1.24
N SER A 45 15.16 -12.23 0.07
CA SER A 45 13.85 -12.64 -0.45
C SER A 45 12.67 -12.29 0.46
N THR A 46 12.88 -11.46 1.49
CA THR A 46 11.82 -10.92 2.33
C THR A 46 10.91 -10.05 1.49
N ARG A 47 9.62 -10.35 1.52
CA ARG A 47 8.56 -9.64 0.81
C ARG A 47 7.68 -8.93 1.82
N VAL A 48 7.44 -7.65 1.59
CA VAL A 48 6.44 -6.86 2.32
C VAL A 48 5.50 -6.25 1.30
N ALA A 49 4.19 -6.52 1.43
CA ALA A 49 3.17 -5.83 0.67
C ALA A 49 2.69 -4.64 1.50
N LEU A 50 2.67 -3.45 0.90
CA LEU A 50 2.18 -2.23 1.51
C LEU A 50 0.89 -1.83 0.82
N LEU A 51 -0.16 -1.60 1.60
CA LEU A 51 -1.37 -0.92 1.15
C LEU A 51 -1.06 0.57 0.94
N VAL A 52 -1.55 1.12 -0.15
CA VAL A 52 -1.48 2.56 -0.45
C VAL A 52 -2.88 3.13 -0.43
N VAL A 53 -3.09 4.09 0.46
CA VAL A 53 -4.31 4.92 0.47
C VAL A 53 -4.07 6.11 -0.45
N SER A 54 -5.00 6.37 -1.38
CA SER A 54 -4.88 7.50 -2.31
C SER A 54 -4.73 8.82 -1.53
N PRO A 55 -3.83 9.73 -1.93
CA PRO A 55 -3.71 11.05 -1.31
C PRO A 55 -4.97 11.91 -1.52
N GLY A 56 -5.83 11.55 -2.47
CA GLY A 56 -7.14 12.18 -2.68
C GLY A 56 -8.31 11.45 -2.02
N ALA A 57 -8.06 10.41 -1.21
CA ALA A 57 -9.12 9.74 -0.45
C ALA A 57 -9.74 10.71 0.57
N ASP A 58 -11.02 10.49 0.90
CA ASP A 58 -11.66 11.21 2.00
C ASP A 58 -10.83 11.04 3.29
N PRO A 59 -10.49 12.12 4.02
CA PRO A 59 -9.62 12.02 5.19
C PRO A 59 -10.14 11.09 6.29
N ALA A 60 -11.46 11.06 6.52
CA ALA A 60 -12.05 10.19 7.53
C ALA A 60 -11.97 8.73 7.09
N GLN A 61 -12.27 8.45 5.82
CA GLN A 61 -12.09 7.12 5.23
C GLN A 61 -10.62 6.69 5.31
N ALA A 62 -9.68 7.53 4.88
CA ALA A 62 -8.24 7.25 4.91
C ALA A 62 -7.76 6.91 6.32
N HIS A 63 -8.22 7.68 7.31
CA HIS A 63 -7.94 7.41 8.72
C HIS A 63 -8.49 6.04 9.15
N ALA A 64 -9.75 5.74 8.84
CA ALA A 64 -10.37 4.46 9.19
C ALA A 64 -9.65 3.26 8.54
N VAL A 65 -9.23 3.38 7.27
CA VAL A 65 -8.43 2.38 6.56
C VAL A 65 -7.12 2.12 7.31
N MET A 66 -6.38 3.19 7.62
CA MET A 66 -5.07 3.10 8.27
C MET A 66 -5.19 2.50 9.68
N MET A 67 -6.18 2.92 10.47
CA MET A 67 -6.39 2.42 11.83
C MET A 67 -6.81 0.95 11.83
N THR A 68 -7.70 0.55 10.92
CA THR A 68 -8.11 -0.85 10.77
C THR A 68 -6.92 -1.72 10.36
N ALA A 69 -6.13 -1.27 9.38
CA ALA A 69 -4.95 -1.99 8.89
C ALA A 69 -3.85 -2.12 9.96
N ALA A 70 -3.71 -1.12 10.84
CA ALA A 70 -2.74 -1.13 11.94
C ALA A 70 -3.15 -2.05 13.11
N GLY A 71 -4.37 -2.59 13.09
CA GLY A 71 -4.85 -3.51 14.12
C GLY A 71 -3.96 -4.76 14.25
N PRO A 72 -3.68 -5.23 15.48
CA PRO A 72 -2.87 -6.44 15.68
C PRO A 72 -3.56 -7.65 15.03
N SER A 73 -2.77 -8.47 14.34
CA SER A 73 -3.26 -9.66 13.64
C SER A 73 -4.39 -9.38 12.63
N ASN A 74 -4.48 -8.16 12.08
CA ASN A 74 -5.44 -7.85 11.02
C ASN A 74 -5.19 -8.75 9.80
N ALA A 75 -6.25 -9.43 9.35
CA ALA A 75 -6.24 -10.33 8.20
C ALA A 75 -7.21 -9.87 7.10
N SER A 76 -7.62 -8.60 7.13
CA SER A 76 -8.51 -8.02 6.13
C SER A 76 -7.84 -8.00 4.76
N THR A 77 -8.64 -8.20 3.70
CA THR A 77 -8.15 -8.04 2.33
C THR A 77 -7.96 -6.56 2.00
N VAL A 78 -7.15 -6.26 0.96
CA VAL A 78 -6.97 -4.89 0.46
C VAL A 78 -8.32 -4.24 0.12
N GLU A 79 -9.19 -4.97 -0.59
CA GLU A 79 -10.53 -4.49 -0.94
C GLU A 79 -11.38 -4.23 0.31
N GLY A 80 -11.36 -5.14 1.30
CA GLY A 80 -12.09 -4.97 2.55
C GLY A 80 -11.59 -3.78 3.38
N LEU A 81 -10.28 -3.53 3.38
CA LEU A 81 -9.70 -2.35 4.01
C LEU A 81 -10.14 -1.07 3.30
N LEU A 82 -10.10 -1.02 1.96
CA LEU A 82 -10.49 0.18 1.20
C LEU A 82 -11.99 0.47 1.24
N MET A 83 -12.82 -0.54 1.46
CA MET A 83 -14.26 -0.39 1.69
C MET A 83 -14.62 0.05 3.11
N THR A 84 -13.66 0.13 4.04
CA THR A 84 -13.96 0.62 5.38
C THR A 84 -14.39 2.09 5.30
N SER A 85 -15.58 2.38 5.79
CA SER A 85 -16.07 3.74 5.99
C SER A 85 -15.76 4.19 7.41
N ALA A 86 -15.71 5.50 7.64
CA ALA A 86 -15.51 6.09 8.96
C ALA A 86 -16.73 5.97 9.90
N ALA A 87 -17.62 4.99 9.69
CA ALA A 87 -18.81 4.87 10.51
C ALA A 87 -18.49 4.22 11.88
N GLU A 88 -18.95 4.91 12.93
CA GLU A 88 -18.98 4.51 14.35
C GLU A 88 -17.75 4.86 15.20
N ALA A 89 -17.35 6.13 15.17
CA ALA A 89 -16.61 6.77 16.25
C ALA A 89 -17.27 8.10 16.66
N ASP A 90 -18.59 8.10 16.87
CA ASP A 90 -19.23 9.14 17.69
C ASP A 90 -20.56 8.63 18.27
N THR A 91 -20.50 8.13 19.49
CA THR A 91 -21.67 8.08 20.38
C THR A 91 -21.18 8.34 21.80
N PRO A 92 -21.17 9.60 22.28
CA PRO A 92 -21.13 9.86 23.70
C PRO A 92 -22.54 9.71 24.27
N THR A 93 -22.68 8.79 25.21
CA THR A 93 -23.82 8.70 26.15
C THR A 93 -23.75 9.83 27.17
#